data_AF-A0A0D8FXR7-F1
#
_entry.id   AF-A0A0D8FXR7-F1
#
_cell.length_a   1.000
_cell.length_b   1.000
_cell.length_c   1.000
_cell.angle_alpha   90.00
_cell.angle_beta   90.00
_cell.angle_gamma   90.00
#
_symmetry.space_group_name_H-M   'P 1'
#
loop_
_entity.id
_entity.type
_entity.pdbx_description
1 polymer ?
#
loop_
_entity_poly.entity_id
_entity_poly.type
_entity_poly.pdbx_seq_one_letter_code
_entity_poly.pdbx_strand_id
1 'polypeptide(L)'
;MIPSLHRPTYVEVDLAAVRDNVARVHAFARANVGSSVKLGAVVKADAYGHGAIRIAEAASAAGAEVFFVATFDEAMALREGIDEPAIVMLSEPDPSMLGEVIRYRITPTVHTMTTLRCMIDVVDSLSGRDRSLYHPSLQLEIETGLRRMGSDASAAVALARGARSARIDVAGVYSHFARADEGEEGRDSVMKQVRCLNDVYRQIVDQLDARPLLHVANTAGLVNYPQTGFDLVRLGIGMYGYGAPELCVRPALRLVSRVARIHELPGAGGVSYGHRQLFPEGTSIATIPIGYADGYRRGLFEGGAEVLIRGQRHRLAGVVAMDYVMVAVGDPTVEVGDEVVLIGDQGSESIGADELASRLSTISYEILTGISVRVPRNYRG
;
A
#
# COMPACT_ATOMS: atom_id res chain seq x y z
N MET A 1 17.94 -8.39 -0.39
CA MET A 1 18.87 -7.24 -0.50
C MET A 1 19.20 -6.75 0.91
N ILE A 2 20.41 -6.24 1.15
CA ILE A 2 20.88 -5.81 2.47
C ILE A 2 20.71 -4.29 2.61
N PRO A 3 20.17 -3.78 3.74
CA PRO A 3 20.09 -2.33 4.00
C PRO A 3 21.46 -1.65 3.97
N SER A 4 21.57 -0.53 3.26
CA SER A 4 22.80 0.26 3.12
C SER A 4 22.91 1.32 4.21
N LEU A 5 23.17 0.92 5.46
CA LEU A 5 23.15 1.81 6.63
C LEU A 5 24.21 2.94 6.60
N HIS A 6 25.27 2.78 5.81
CA HIS A 6 26.37 3.74 5.72
C HIS A 6 26.31 4.62 4.45
N ARG A 7 25.25 4.49 3.64
CA ARG A 7 24.97 5.45 2.55
C ARG A 7 24.09 6.56 3.12
N PRO A 8 24.26 7.82 2.67
CA PRO A 8 23.46 8.94 3.17
C PRO A 8 22.02 8.95 2.63
N THR A 9 21.62 7.93 1.86
CA THR A 9 20.29 7.78 1.28
C THR A 9 19.40 6.98 2.21
N TYR A 10 18.25 7.53 2.60
CA TYR A 10 17.30 6.93 3.51
C TYR A 10 15.88 7.43 3.25
N VAL A 11 14.90 6.70 3.76
CA VAL A 11 13.51 7.13 3.84
C VAL A 11 13.22 7.62 5.24
N GLU A 12 12.54 8.75 5.38
CA GLU A 12 11.90 9.18 6.62
C GLU A 12 10.41 8.91 6.54
N VAL A 13 9.86 8.30 7.60
CA VAL A 13 8.43 8.00 7.73
C VAL A 13 7.87 8.75 8.92
N ASP A 14 6.90 9.62 8.66
CA ASP A 14 6.17 10.39 9.65
C ASP A 14 4.94 9.59 10.12
N LEU A 15 5.08 8.94 11.28
CA LEU A 15 3.99 8.16 11.88
C LEU A 15 2.87 9.05 12.43
N ALA A 16 3.15 10.33 12.76
CA ALA A 16 2.11 11.28 13.13
C ALA A 16 1.24 11.64 11.92
N ALA A 17 1.85 11.83 10.74
CA ALA A 17 1.10 12.02 9.49
C ALA A 17 0.19 10.81 9.19
N VAL A 18 0.68 9.58 9.39
CA VAL A 18 -0.12 8.36 9.22
C VAL A 18 -1.32 8.36 10.18
N ARG A 19 -1.10 8.63 11.47
CA ARG A 19 -2.18 8.70 12.47
C ARG A 19 -3.22 9.76 12.11
N ASP A 20 -2.78 10.95 11.70
CA ASP A 20 -3.66 12.04 11.28
C ASP A 20 -4.48 11.66 10.04
N ASN A 21 -3.85 11.03 9.04
CA ASN A 21 -4.54 10.59 7.83
C ASN A 21 -5.61 9.54 8.15
N VAL A 22 -5.27 8.54 8.97
CA VAL A 22 -6.24 7.53 9.43
C VAL A 22 -7.39 8.19 10.16
N ALA A 23 -7.11 9.10 11.10
CA ALA A 23 -8.14 9.80 11.87
C ALA A 23 -9.07 10.65 10.96
N ARG A 24 -8.51 11.36 9.97
CA ARG A 24 -9.27 12.16 9.00
C ARG A 24 -10.20 11.29 8.16
N VAL A 25 -9.66 10.21 7.59
CA VAL A 25 -10.45 9.28 6.77
C VAL A 25 -11.52 8.58 7.61
N HIS A 26 -11.22 8.21 8.84
CA HIS A 26 -12.18 7.59 9.75
C HIS A 26 -13.31 8.57 10.12
N ALA A 27 -12.99 9.83 10.41
CA ALA A 27 -13.99 10.86 10.67
C ALA A 27 -14.89 11.07 9.46
N PHE A 28 -14.32 11.14 8.25
CA PHE A 28 -15.09 11.21 7.02
C PHE A 28 -16.01 10.00 6.81
N ALA A 29 -15.50 8.79 7.05
CA ALA A 29 -16.29 7.57 6.96
C ALA A 29 -17.46 7.59 7.96
N ARG A 30 -17.22 7.95 9.22
CA ARG A 30 -18.27 8.01 10.25
C ARG A 30 -19.34 9.05 9.92
N ALA A 31 -18.95 10.18 9.32
CA ALA A 31 -19.88 11.24 8.93
C ALA A 31 -20.77 10.85 7.75
N ASN A 32 -20.27 10.07 6.79
CA ASN A 32 -20.98 9.78 5.53
C ASN A 32 -21.57 8.37 5.44
N VAL A 33 -21.00 7.40 6.16
CA VAL A 33 -21.44 5.99 6.18
C VAL A 33 -22.29 5.72 7.42
N GLY A 34 -21.85 6.24 8.57
CA GLY A 34 -22.48 6.03 9.87
C GLY A 34 -21.46 5.79 10.98
N SER A 35 -21.81 6.11 12.23
CA SER A 35 -20.88 6.09 13.36
C SER A 35 -20.31 4.70 13.70
N SER A 36 -20.93 3.62 13.23
CA SER A 36 -20.50 2.24 13.45
C SER A 36 -19.55 1.68 12.38
N VAL A 37 -19.24 2.45 11.33
CA VAL A 37 -18.31 2.00 10.29
C VAL A 37 -16.93 1.76 10.88
N LYS A 38 -16.35 0.61 10.56
CA LYS A 38 -15.00 0.24 10.95
C LYS A 38 -14.00 0.70 9.90
N LEU A 39 -12.74 0.83 10.32
CA LEU A 39 -11.63 1.09 9.41
C LEU A 39 -10.61 -0.03 9.51
N GLY A 40 -10.17 -0.54 8.36
CA GLY A 40 -9.08 -1.50 8.29
C GLY A 40 -7.90 -0.94 7.51
N ALA A 41 -6.70 -1.16 8.03
CA ALA A 41 -5.46 -0.67 7.45
C ALA A 41 -4.86 -1.72 6.51
N VAL A 42 -4.75 -1.37 5.23
CA VAL A 42 -4.06 -2.19 4.22
C VAL A 42 -2.56 -1.92 4.29
N VAL A 43 -1.82 -2.89 4.83
CA VAL A 43 -0.38 -2.82 5.14
C VAL A 43 0.46 -3.84 4.36
N LYS A 44 -0.10 -4.43 3.30
CA LYS A 44 0.63 -5.29 2.35
C LYS A 44 1.79 -4.55 1.67
N ALA A 45 2.71 -5.31 1.07
CA ALA A 45 3.91 -4.82 0.41
C ALA A 45 4.75 -3.89 1.32
N ASP A 46 5.01 -4.37 2.54
CA ASP A 46 5.72 -3.62 3.57
C ASP A 46 5.08 -2.24 3.87
N ALA A 47 3.75 -2.22 4.05
CA ALA A 47 2.93 -1.01 4.15
C ALA A 47 3.24 0.00 3.03
N TYR A 48 3.13 -0.48 1.78
CA TYR A 48 3.42 0.29 0.57
C TYR A 48 4.83 0.91 0.60
N GLY A 49 5.82 0.16 1.11
CA GLY A 49 7.21 0.58 1.23
C GLY A 49 7.53 1.49 2.43
N HIS A 50 6.58 1.73 3.34
CA HIS A 50 6.77 2.57 4.52
C HIS A 50 7.23 1.79 5.76
N GLY A 51 7.14 0.45 5.74
CA GLY A 51 7.47 -0.41 6.89
C GLY A 51 6.25 -0.91 7.64
N ALA A 52 5.89 -2.18 7.42
CA ALA A 52 4.62 -2.75 7.84
C ALA A 52 4.35 -2.63 9.34
N ILE A 53 5.32 -3.02 10.19
CA ILE A 53 5.12 -3.11 11.64
C ILE A 53 4.83 -1.74 12.24
N ARG A 54 5.67 -0.74 11.95
CA ARG A 54 5.53 0.61 12.53
C ARG A 54 4.28 1.33 12.02
N ILE A 55 3.91 1.10 10.76
CA ILE A 55 2.66 1.63 10.20
C ILE A 55 1.44 0.94 10.83
N ALA A 56 1.47 -0.37 11.01
CA ALA A 56 0.37 -1.10 11.65
C ALA A 56 0.17 -0.62 13.10
N GLU A 57 1.23 -0.46 13.88
CA GLU A 57 1.18 0.15 15.23
C GLU A 57 0.54 1.55 15.20
N ALA A 58 0.99 2.43 14.30
CA ALA A 58 0.45 3.78 14.16
C ALA A 58 -1.03 3.77 13.73
N ALA A 59 -1.40 2.93 12.76
CA ALA A 59 -2.76 2.82 12.28
C ALA A 59 -3.71 2.26 13.35
N SER A 60 -3.28 1.26 14.13
CA SER A 60 -4.04 0.74 15.27
C SER A 60 -4.26 1.81 16.33
N ALA A 61 -3.22 2.56 16.70
CA ALA A 61 -3.33 3.67 17.64
C ALA A 61 -4.30 4.78 17.16
N ALA A 62 -4.49 4.91 15.84
CA ALA A 62 -5.45 5.83 15.22
C ALA A 62 -6.86 5.23 14.99
N GLY A 63 -7.10 3.99 15.45
CA GLY A 63 -8.41 3.35 15.43
C GLY A 63 -8.66 2.41 14.25
N ALA A 64 -7.61 1.89 13.60
CA ALA A 64 -7.76 0.75 12.69
C ALA A 64 -8.09 -0.52 13.50
N GLU A 65 -9.15 -1.22 13.08
CA GLU A 65 -9.72 -2.40 13.76
C GLU A 65 -9.46 -3.72 13.03
N VAL A 66 -8.84 -3.67 11.84
CA VAL A 66 -8.48 -4.83 11.02
C VAL A 66 -7.22 -4.50 10.23
N PHE A 67 -6.28 -5.44 10.12
CA PHE A 67 -5.16 -5.33 9.18
C PHE A 67 -5.40 -6.17 7.94
N PHE A 68 -5.03 -5.64 6.78
CA PHE A 68 -5.10 -6.35 5.50
C PHE A 68 -3.71 -6.49 4.89
N VAL A 69 -3.30 -7.73 4.65
CA VAL A 69 -2.03 -8.13 4.03
C VAL A 69 -2.27 -8.96 2.76
N ALA A 70 -1.24 -9.18 1.96
CA ALA A 70 -1.33 -9.98 0.74
C ALA A 70 -0.86 -11.42 0.93
N THR A 71 0.11 -11.67 1.81
CA THR A 71 0.71 -13.00 1.98
C THR A 71 0.71 -13.45 3.43
N PHE A 72 0.94 -14.75 3.63
CA PHE A 72 1.12 -15.33 4.96
C PHE A 72 2.38 -14.78 5.65
N ASP A 73 3.48 -14.58 4.92
CA ASP A 73 4.70 -14.00 5.49
C ASP A 73 4.49 -12.58 6.03
N GLU A 74 3.72 -11.76 5.32
CA GLU A 74 3.33 -10.42 5.80
C GLU A 74 2.45 -10.52 7.04
N ALA A 75 1.51 -11.47 7.07
CA ALA A 75 0.65 -11.70 8.23
C ALA A 75 1.47 -12.13 9.45
N MET A 76 2.44 -13.02 9.24
CA MET A 76 3.34 -13.51 10.28
C MET A 76 4.24 -12.40 10.84
N ALA A 77 4.83 -11.59 9.96
CA ALA A 77 5.65 -10.46 10.39
C ALA A 77 4.88 -9.47 11.27
N LEU A 78 3.59 -9.26 11.02
CA LEU A 78 2.73 -8.49 11.93
C LEU A 78 2.46 -9.25 13.22
N ARG A 79 2.09 -10.54 13.13
CA ARG A 79 1.70 -11.36 14.29
C ARG A 79 2.83 -11.54 15.31
N GLU A 80 4.10 -11.41 14.92
CA GLU A 80 5.24 -11.40 15.85
C GLU A 80 5.25 -10.22 16.84
N GLY A 81 4.58 -9.11 16.52
CA GLY A 81 4.53 -7.92 17.38
C GLY A 81 3.12 -7.39 17.65
N ILE A 82 2.09 -7.97 17.01
CA ILE A 82 0.71 -7.48 17.03
C ILE A 82 -0.25 -8.65 17.26
N ASP A 83 -0.77 -8.74 18.48
CA ASP A 83 -1.79 -9.74 18.86
C ASP A 83 -3.19 -9.36 18.38
N GLU A 84 -3.54 -8.08 18.40
CA GLU A 84 -4.80 -7.51 17.94
C GLU A 84 -4.53 -6.17 17.23
N PRO A 85 -5.35 -5.74 16.26
CA PRO A 85 -6.57 -6.38 15.73
C PRO A 85 -6.37 -7.63 14.85
N ALA A 86 -7.49 -8.20 14.37
CA ALA A 86 -7.53 -9.27 13.39
C ALA A 86 -6.70 -8.96 12.12
N ILE A 87 -5.99 -9.98 11.62
CA ILE A 87 -5.19 -9.91 10.39
C ILE A 87 -5.90 -10.72 9.30
N VAL A 88 -6.27 -10.04 8.23
CA VAL A 88 -6.91 -10.61 7.05
C VAL A 88 -5.92 -10.69 5.90
N MET A 89 -5.76 -11.88 5.34
CA MET A 89 -4.98 -12.10 4.13
C MET A 89 -5.90 -12.03 2.91
N LEU A 90 -5.68 -11.04 2.04
CA LEU A 90 -6.49 -10.76 0.84
C LEU A 90 -6.24 -11.74 -0.32
N SER A 91 -5.69 -12.91 -0.04
CA SER A 91 -5.39 -13.95 -0.99
C SER A 91 -5.83 -15.30 -0.46
N GLU A 92 -6.10 -16.22 -1.38
CA GLU A 92 -6.33 -17.61 -1.04
C GLU A 92 -5.00 -18.31 -0.77
N PRO A 93 -4.81 -18.91 0.42
CA PRO A 93 -3.57 -19.60 0.75
C PRO A 93 -3.43 -20.88 -0.06
N ASP A 94 -2.19 -21.30 -0.28
CA ASP A 94 -1.93 -22.69 -0.67
C ASP A 94 -2.52 -23.64 0.39
N PRO A 95 -3.24 -24.71 0.01
CA PRO A 95 -3.84 -25.64 0.96
C PRO A 95 -2.85 -26.21 1.99
N SER A 96 -1.57 -26.37 1.64
CA SER A 96 -0.54 -26.86 2.56
C SER A 96 -0.25 -25.90 3.72
N MET A 97 -0.56 -24.61 3.56
CA MET A 97 -0.32 -23.56 4.57
C MET A 97 -1.48 -23.37 5.54
N LEU A 98 -2.65 -23.96 5.29
CA LEU A 98 -3.86 -23.75 6.09
C LEU A 98 -3.69 -24.09 7.57
N GLY A 99 -2.85 -25.09 7.88
CA GLY A 99 -2.47 -25.44 9.25
C GLY A 99 -1.84 -24.27 10.01
N GLU A 100 -0.88 -23.59 9.38
CA GLU A 100 -0.20 -22.45 9.98
C GLU A 100 -1.08 -21.20 9.99
N VAL A 101 -1.84 -20.95 8.92
CA VAL A 101 -2.84 -19.85 8.85
C VAL A 101 -3.82 -19.91 10.04
N ILE A 102 -4.39 -21.08 10.32
CA ILE A 102 -5.31 -21.28 11.45
C ILE A 102 -4.56 -21.16 12.79
N ARG A 103 -3.36 -21.76 12.90
CA ARG A 103 -2.56 -21.72 14.13
C ARG A 103 -2.25 -20.30 14.58
N TYR A 104 -1.91 -19.41 13.64
CA TYR A 104 -1.56 -18.01 13.92
C TYR A 104 -2.75 -17.04 13.89
N ARG A 105 -3.98 -17.58 13.86
CA ARG A 105 -5.23 -16.79 13.87
C ARG A 105 -5.24 -15.73 12.77
N ILE A 106 -4.87 -16.14 11.56
CA ILE A 106 -4.96 -15.31 10.36
C ILE A 106 -6.25 -15.69 9.64
N THR A 107 -7.03 -14.69 9.21
CA THR A 107 -8.26 -14.91 8.45
C THR A 107 -7.95 -14.85 6.95
N PRO A 108 -7.91 -15.97 6.22
CA PRO A 108 -7.67 -15.97 4.78
C PRO A 108 -8.94 -15.61 3.99
N THR A 109 -8.75 -15.08 2.79
CA THR A 109 -9.77 -15.13 1.74
C THR A 109 -9.88 -16.54 1.18
N VAL A 110 -11.10 -17.04 0.94
CA VAL A 110 -11.35 -18.34 0.32
C VAL A 110 -12.31 -18.17 -0.86
N HIS A 111 -11.93 -18.73 -2.02
CA HIS A 111 -12.72 -18.63 -3.24
C HIS A 111 -13.19 -19.99 -3.77
N THR A 112 -12.57 -21.08 -3.31
CA THR A 112 -12.80 -22.42 -3.87
C THR A 112 -13.23 -23.44 -2.83
N MET A 113 -14.11 -24.36 -3.25
CA MET A 113 -14.53 -25.48 -2.40
C MET A 113 -13.36 -26.41 -2.05
N THR A 114 -12.31 -26.46 -2.87
CA THR A 114 -11.09 -27.22 -2.60
C THR A 114 -10.41 -26.69 -1.34
N THR A 115 -10.11 -25.38 -1.31
CA THR A 115 -9.49 -24.75 -0.13
C THR A 115 -10.36 -24.89 1.11
N LEU A 116 -11.67 -24.69 0.98
CA LEU A 116 -12.59 -24.87 2.11
C LEU A 116 -12.54 -26.31 2.64
N ARG A 117 -12.54 -27.33 1.79
CA ARG A 117 -12.43 -28.74 2.23
C ARG A 117 -11.12 -29.00 2.96
N CYS A 118 -10.00 -28.54 2.43
CA CYS A 118 -8.71 -28.66 3.11
C CYS A 118 -8.71 -27.92 4.46
N MET A 119 -9.37 -26.76 4.55
CA MET A 119 -9.50 -26.01 5.80
C MET A 119 -10.33 -26.80 6.83
N ILE A 120 -11.40 -27.46 6.39
CA ILE A 120 -12.21 -28.35 7.22
C ILE A 120 -11.37 -29.51 7.75
N ASP A 121 -10.60 -30.19 6.89
CA ASP A 121 -9.74 -31.30 7.28
C ASP A 121 -8.72 -30.88 8.35
N VAL A 122 -8.11 -29.70 8.17
CA VAL A 122 -7.19 -29.12 9.17
C VAL A 122 -7.90 -28.84 10.48
N VAL A 123 -9.05 -28.16 10.45
CA VAL A 123 -9.83 -27.84 11.65
C VAL A 123 -10.25 -29.11 12.39
N ASP A 124 -10.68 -30.14 11.66
CA ASP A 124 -11.09 -31.41 12.25
C ASP A 124 -9.91 -32.15 12.89
N SER A 125 -8.72 -32.10 12.28
CA SER A 125 -7.49 -32.63 12.88
C SER A 125 -7.07 -31.94 14.18
N LEU A 126 -7.48 -30.68 14.38
CA LEU A 126 -7.22 -29.90 15.59
C LEU A 126 -8.26 -30.16 16.70
N SER A 127 -9.34 -30.88 16.42
CA SER A 127 -10.49 -31.09 17.34
C SER A 127 -10.17 -31.86 18.62
N GLY A 128 -9.00 -32.52 18.71
CA GLY A 128 -8.49 -33.09 19.97
C GLY A 128 -7.90 -32.05 20.93
N ARG A 129 -7.80 -30.79 20.52
CA ARG A 129 -7.38 -29.63 21.31
C ARG A 129 -8.59 -28.71 21.54
N ASP A 130 -8.48 -27.77 22.47
CA ASP A 130 -9.52 -26.77 22.69
C ASP A 130 -9.71 -25.91 21.42
N ARG A 131 -10.75 -26.24 20.62
CA ARG A 131 -11.08 -25.55 19.34
C ARG A 131 -11.30 -24.05 19.55
N SER A 132 -11.66 -23.62 20.76
CA SER A 132 -11.80 -22.19 21.08
C SER A 132 -10.47 -21.43 20.98
N LEU A 133 -9.33 -22.10 21.08
CA LEU A 133 -8.02 -21.43 21.00
C LEU A 133 -7.70 -20.90 19.59
N TYR A 134 -8.35 -21.43 18.55
CA TYR A 134 -7.99 -21.18 17.15
C TYR A 134 -9.01 -20.32 16.39
N HIS A 135 -10.28 -20.28 16.80
CA HIS A 135 -11.36 -19.49 16.17
C HIS A 135 -11.25 -19.44 14.62
N PRO A 136 -11.37 -20.58 13.93
CA PRO A 136 -11.14 -20.64 12.49
C PRO A 136 -12.15 -19.76 11.76
N SER A 137 -11.65 -18.83 10.96
CA SER A 137 -12.47 -17.87 10.23
C SER A 137 -11.96 -17.68 8.81
N LEU A 138 -12.82 -17.21 7.91
CA LEU A 138 -12.49 -16.90 6.52
C LEU A 138 -13.24 -15.66 6.01
N GLN A 139 -12.75 -15.11 4.91
CA GLN A 139 -13.40 -14.06 4.13
C GLN A 139 -13.84 -14.61 2.77
N LEU A 140 -14.98 -14.17 2.26
CA LEU A 140 -15.45 -14.51 0.92
C LEU A 140 -15.31 -13.30 -0.01
N GLU A 141 -14.42 -13.37 -1.01
CA GLU A 141 -14.38 -12.36 -2.07
C GLU A 141 -15.35 -12.76 -3.18
N ILE A 142 -16.20 -11.83 -3.59
CA ILE A 142 -17.16 -11.97 -4.67
C ILE A 142 -16.62 -11.27 -5.90
N GLU A 143 -16.58 -11.95 -7.03
CA GLU A 143 -16.23 -11.33 -8.30
C GLU A 143 -17.42 -10.52 -8.82
N THR A 144 -17.28 -9.21 -8.89
CA THR A 144 -18.36 -8.29 -9.29
C THR A 144 -18.04 -7.43 -10.52
N GLY A 145 -16.78 -7.43 -10.98
CA GLY A 145 -16.35 -6.66 -12.15
C GLY A 145 -14.84 -6.45 -12.32
N LEU A 146 -14.02 -6.65 -11.26
CA LEU A 146 -12.56 -6.48 -11.36
C LEU A 146 -11.90 -7.59 -12.20
N ARG A 147 -12.48 -8.78 -12.23
CA ARG A 147 -12.03 -9.96 -12.99
C ARG A 147 -10.62 -10.41 -12.63
N ARG A 148 -10.31 -10.41 -11.34
CA ARG A 148 -8.99 -10.81 -10.82
C ARG A 148 -9.09 -12.11 -10.04
N MET A 149 -9.90 -12.10 -8.99
CA MET A 149 -10.15 -13.19 -8.05
C MET A 149 -11.58 -13.04 -7.51
N GLY A 150 -12.08 -14.06 -6.82
CA GLY A 150 -13.41 -14.06 -6.24
C GLY A 150 -14.31 -15.13 -6.81
N SER A 151 -15.25 -15.57 -5.99
CA SER A 151 -16.26 -16.55 -6.37
C SER A 151 -17.41 -15.86 -7.11
N ASP A 152 -18.04 -16.56 -8.05
CA ASP A 152 -19.38 -16.20 -8.49
C ASP A 152 -20.41 -16.42 -7.37
N ALA A 153 -21.64 -15.94 -7.60
CA ALA A 153 -22.73 -16.03 -6.62
C ALA A 153 -22.99 -17.45 -6.13
N SER A 154 -23.03 -18.42 -7.03
CA SER A 154 -23.38 -19.81 -6.72
C SER A 154 -22.29 -20.48 -5.89
N ALA A 155 -21.03 -20.26 -6.26
CA ALA A 155 -19.88 -20.76 -5.54
C ALA A 155 -19.78 -20.13 -4.14
N ALA A 156 -20.00 -18.82 -4.02
CA ALA A 156 -19.95 -18.12 -2.74
C ALA A 156 -21.01 -18.60 -1.74
N VAL A 157 -22.24 -18.83 -2.20
CA VAL A 157 -23.33 -19.39 -1.37
C VAL A 157 -23.00 -20.82 -0.93
N ALA A 158 -22.41 -21.64 -1.81
CA ALA A 158 -21.97 -22.99 -1.47
C ALA A 158 -20.85 -22.98 -0.42
N LEU A 159 -19.88 -22.07 -0.55
CA LEU A 159 -18.80 -21.86 0.43
C LEU A 159 -19.35 -21.46 1.80
N ALA A 160 -20.26 -20.48 1.85
CA ALA A 160 -20.87 -20.03 3.10
C ALA A 160 -21.60 -21.17 3.83
N ARG A 161 -22.37 -21.97 3.09
CA ARG A 161 -23.05 -23.17 3.64
C ARG A 161 -22.05 -24.19 4.17
N GLY A 162 -20.97 -24.45 3.42
CA GLY A 162 -19.91 -25.38 3.83
C GLY A 162 -19.19 -24.91 5.10
N ALA A 163 -18.81 -23.64 5.16
CA ALA A 163 -18.16 -23.03 6.31
C ALA A 163 -19.03 -23.13 7.58
N ARG A 164 -20.32 -22.77 7.48
CA ARG A 164 -21.28 -22.94 8.58
C ARG A 164 -21.34 -24.38 9.07
N SER A 165 -21.46 -25.34 8.14
CA SER A 165 -21.61 -26.76 8.47
C SER A 165 -20.38 -27.30 9.23
N ALA A 166 -19.20 -26.75 8.93
CA ALA A 166 -17.94 -27.08 9.60
C ALA A 166 -17.63 -26.23 10.84
N ARG A 167 -18.52 -25.31 11.24
CA ARG A 167 -18.31 -24.34 12.33
C ARG A 167 -17.04 -23.49 12.11
N ILE A 168 -16.85 -23.04 10.88
CA ILE A 168 -15.84 -22.05 10.49
C ILE A 168 -16.56 -20.72 10.29
N ASP A 169 -16.08 -19.67 10.96
CA ASP A 169 -16.73 -18.37 10.93
C ASP A 169 -16.49 -17.68 9.58
N VAL A 170 -17.57 -17.28 8.90
CA VAL A 170 -17.46 -16.34 7.79
C VAL A 170 -17.34 -14.95 8.41
N ALA A 171 -16.12 -14.45 8.56
CA ALA A 171 -15.84 -13.17 9.22
C ALA A 171 -16.25 -11.97 8.35
N GLY A 172 -16.25 -12.14 7.03
CA GLY A 172 -16.69 -11.11 6.11
C GLY A 172 -16.89 -11.58 4.68
N VAL A 173 -17.59 -10.72 3.93
CA VAL A 173 -17.87 -10.85 2.51
C VAL A 173 -17.47 -9.53 1.86
N TYR A 174 -16.70 -9.61 0.78
CA TYR A 174 -16.19 -8.41 0.15
C TYR A 174 -16.07 -8.51 -1.36
N SER A 175 -15.86 -7.37 -2.00
CA SER A 175 -15.40 -7.29 -3.38
C SER A 175 -14.39 -6.15 -3.54
N HIS A 176 -13.90 -5.94 -4.76
CA HIS A 176 -12.95 -4.87 -5.08
C HIS A 176 -13.39 -4.11 -6.32
N PHE A 177 -13.36 -2.78 -6.25
CA PHE A 177 -13.79 -1.92 -7.35
C PHE A 177 -12.77 -1.89 -8.49
N ALA A 178 -13.27 -1.83 -9.72
CA ALA A 178 -12.44 -1.70 -10.92
C ALA A 178 -12.12 -0.24 -11.27
N ARG A 179 -13.05 0.70 -11.04
CA ARG A 179 -12.99 2.10 -11.52
C ARG A 179 -13.36 3.12 -10.44
N ALA A 180 -13.04 2.84 -9.17
CA ALA A 180 -13.46 3.72 -8.06
C ALA A 180 -12.71 5.05 -7.99
N ASP A 181 -11.53 5.13 -8.59
CA ASP A 181 -10.64 6.29 -8.66
C ASP A 181 -10.93 7.22 -9.85
N GLU A 182 -11.82 6.84 -10.76
CA GLU A 182 -12.15 7.61 -11.97
C GLU A 182 -13.27 8.65 -11.75
N GLY A 183 -13.59 8.98 -10.50
CA GLY A 183 -14.67 9.94 -10.18
C GLY A 183 -15.99 9.55 -10.85
N GLU A 184 -16.74 10.53 -11.38
CA GLU A 184 -18.06 10.30 -11.99
C GLU A 184 -18.01 9.34 -13.21
N GLU A 185 -16.91 9.28 -13.97
CA GLU A 185 -16.76 8.38 -15.12
C GLU A 185 -16.78 6.89 -14.74
N GLY A 186 -16.42 6.59 -13.48
CA GLY A 186 -16.45 5.25 -12.90
C GLY A 186 -17.81 4.84 -12.33
N ARG A 187 -18.76 5.77 -12.19
CA ARG A 187 -19.95 5.61 -11.35
C ARG A 187 -20.82 4.41 -11.74
N ASP A 188 -21.08 4.25 -13.02
CA ASP A 188 -21.91 3.14 -13.52
C ASP A 188 -21.29 1.77 -13.22
N SER A 189 -19.96 1.67 -13.37
CA SER A 189 -19.20 0.46 -13.03
C SER A 189 -19.30 0.17 -11.53
N VAL A 190 -18.99 1.16 -10.69
CA VAL A 190 -19.05 1.05 -9.23
C VAL A 190 -20.44 0.63 -8.76
N MET A 191 -21.49 1.32 -9.21
CA MET A 191 -22.86 1.02 -8.78
C MET A 191 -23.35 -0.34 -9.29
N LYS A 192 -22.87 -0.82 -10.44
CA LYS A 192 -23.14 -2.19 -10.91
C LYS A 192 -22.48 -3.22 -10.01
N GLN A 193 -21.21 -3.00 -9.63
CA GLN A 193 -20.50 -3.88 -8.69
C GLN A 193 -21.19 -3.92 -7.32
N VAL A 194 -21.64 -2.76 -6.80
CA VAL A 194 -22.39 -2.65 -5.54
C VAL A 194 -23.70 -3.45 -5.56
N ARG A 195 -24.49 -3.33 -6.63
CA ARG A 195 -25.74 -4.09 -6.77
C ARG A 195 -25.48 -5.60 -6.76
N CYS A 196 -24.52 -6.04 -7.57
CA CYS A 196 -24.11 -7.45 -7.62
C CYS A 196 -23.68 -7.97 -6.23
N LEU A 197 -22.80 -7.23 -5.54
CA LEU A 197 -22.34 -7.61 -4.21
C LEU A 197 -23.50 -7.73 -3.22
N ASN A 198 -24.41 -6.74 -3.18
CA ASN A 198 -25.55 -6.76 -2.27
C ASN A 198 -26.48 -7.95 -2.52
N ASP A 199 -26.73 -8.29 -3.78
CA ASP A 199 -27.61 -9.41 -4.15
C ASP A 199 -27.03 -10.77 -3.74
N VAL A 200 -25.71 -10.95 -3.89
CA VAL A 200 -25.01 -12.15 -3.42
C VAL A 200 -24.89 -12.18 -1.90
N TYR A 201 -24.62 -11.04 -1.28
CA TYR A 201 -24.50 -10.91 0.18
C TYR A 201 -25.77 -11.36 0.90
N ARG A 202 -26.96 -10.96 0.42
CA ARG A 202 -28.24 -11.41 1.00
C ARG A 202 -28.36 -12.94 0.97
N GLN A 203 -28.03 -13.56 -0.16
CA GLN A 203 -28.08 -15.02 -0.30
C GLN A 203 -27.07 -15.73 0.62
N ILE A 204 -25.89 -15.13 0.85
CA ILE A 204 -24.89 -15.65 1.80
C ILE A 204 -25.41 -15.56 3.23
N VAL A 205 -25.97 -14.41 3.63
CA VAL A 205 -26.51 -14.19 4.98
C VAL A 205 -27.60 -15.21 5.30
N ASP A 206 -28.46 -15.55 4.34
CA ASP A 206 -29.49 -16.59 4.50
C ASP A 206 -28.93 -18.00 4.78
N GLN A 207 -27.62 -18.23 4.53
CA GLN A 207 -26.95 -19.50 4.84
C GLN A 207 -26.21 -19.49 6.18
N LEU A 208 -26.12 -18.37 6.89
CA LEU A 208 -25.25 -18.19 8.06
C LEU A 208 -26.04 -17.90 9.33
N ASP A 209 -25.52 -18.31 10.49
CA ASP A 209 -26.15 -18.04 11.79
C ASP A 209 -25.84 -16.62 12.30
N ALA A 210 -24.77 -16.01 11.81
CA ALA A 210 -24.35 -14.65 12.14
C ALA A 210 -24.07 -13.84 10.87
N ARG A 211 -24.33 -12.53 10.92
CA ARG A 211 -24.10 -11.62 9.79
C ARG A 211 -22.59 -11.32 9.63
N PRO A 212 -21.96 -11.71 8.51
CA PRO A 212 -20.56 -11.37 8.23
C PRO A 212 -20.39 -9.87 7.94
N LEU A 213 -19.21 -9.29 8.20
CA LEU A 213 -18.89 -7.92 7.79
C LEU A 213 -18.99 -7.78 6.27
N LEU A 214 -19.63 -6.71 5.78
CA LEU A 214 -19.67 -6.35 4.37
C LEU A 214 -18.70 -5.20 4.10
N HIS A 215 -17.81 -5.37 3.13
CA HIS A 215 -16.87 -4.32 2.74
C HIS A 215 -16.52 -4.33 1.25
N VAL A 216 -16.36 -3.15 0.65
CA VAL A 216 -15.94 -3.01 -0.75
C VAL A 216 -15.09 -1.77 -0.99
N ALA A 217 -15.34 -0.70 -0.24
CA ALA A 217 -14.60 0.55 -0.34
C ALA A 217 -13.10 0.33 -0.06
N ASN A 218 -12.28 0.66 -1.07
CA ASN A 218 -10.91 1.10 -0.88
C ASN A 218 -10.91 2.62 -0.61
N THR A 219 -9.74 3.27 -0.52
CA THR A 219 -9.63 4.73 -0.33
C THR A 219 -10.52 5.51 -1.32
N ALA A 220 -10.36 5.24 -2.62
CA ALA A 220 -11.11 5.92 -3.67
C ALA A 220 -12.62 5.62 -3.60
N GLY A 221 -13.00 4.38 -3.30
CA GLY A 221 -14.39 3.97 -3.12
C GLY A 221 -15.08 4.74 -1.99
N LEU A 222 -14.40 4.92 -0.85
CA LEU A 222 -14.92 5.71 0.26
C LEU A 222 -15.06 7.19 -0.14
N VAL A 223 -13.99 7.77 -0.71
CA VAL A 223 -13.94 9.20 -1.04
C VAL A 223 -14.99 9.57 -2.09
N ASN A 224 -15.00 8.86 -3.22
CA ASN A 224 -15.84 9.20 -4.36
C ASN A 224 -17.28 8.66 -4.20
N TYR A 225 -17.46 7.61 -3.41
CA TYR A 225 -18.75 6.93 -3.24
C TYR A 225 -18.98 6.54 -1.77
N PRO A 226 -19.17 7.50 -0.84
CA PRO A 226 -19.23 7.21 0.58
C PRO A 226 -20.27 6.16 0.97
N GLN A 227 -21.39 6.06 0.26
CA GLN A 227 -22.42 5.02 0.46
C GLN A 227 -21.90 3.57 0.31
N THR A 228 -20.68 3.38 -0.19
CA THR A 228 -20.04 2.06 -0.37
C THR A 228 -19.21 1.61 0.84
N GLY A 229 -19.16 2.42 1.91
CA GLY A 229 -18.41 2.10 3.13
C GLY A 229 -18.93 0.89 3.90
N PHE A 230 -20.23 0.58 3.81
CA PHE A 230 -20.88 -0.54 4.50
C PHE A 230 -20.44 -0.70 5.97
N ASP A 231 -19.95 -1.88 6.37
CA ASP A 231 -19.51 -2.13 7.75
C ASP A 231 -18.03 -1.78 7.97
N LEU A 232 -17.21 -1.84 6.92
CA LEU A 232 -15.75 -1.71 7.02
C LEU A 232 -15.17 -1.10 5.75
N VAL A 233 -14.31 -0.09 5.90
CA VAL A 233 -13.52 0.49 4.80
C VAL A 233 -12.09 -0.05 4.83
N ARG A 234 -11.57 -0.50 3.68
CA ARG A 234 -10.18 -0.90 3.52
C ARG A 234 -9.34 0.31 3.12
N LEU A 235 -8.83 1.03 4.10
CA LEU A 235 -7.97 2.18 3.86
C LEU A 235 -6.59 1.70 3.40
N GLY A 236 -6.20 2.07 2.18
CA GLY A 236 -4.88 1.81 1.62
C GLY A 236 -4.11 3.10 1.47
N ILE A 237 -3.95 3.57 0.22
CA ILE A 237 -3.10 4.72 -0.12
C ILE A 237 -3.40 6.01 0.69
N GLY A 238 -4.64 6.18 1.15
CA GLY A 238 -5.07 7.35 1.90
C GLY A 238 -4.37 7.49 3.25
N MET A 239 -4.02 6.39 3.92
CA MET A 239 -3.25 6.48 5.18
C MET A 239 -1.83 7.01 4.95
N TYR A 240 -1.30 6.79 3.75
CA TYR A 240 0.06 7.18 3.36
C TYR A 240 0.11 8.59 2.75
N GLY A 241 -1.04 9.27 2.62
CA GLY A 241 -1.11 10.65 2.19
C GLY A 241 -1.44 10.89 0.73
N TYR A 242 -1.95 9.90 -0.01
CA TYR A 242 -2.34 10.07 -1.41
C TYR A 242 -3.74 9.53 -1.70
N GLY A 243 -4.31 9.92 -2.85
CA GLY A 243 -5.61 9.41 -3.32
C GLY A 243 -6.84 9.85 -2.52
N ALA A 244 -6.69 10.85 -1.63
CA ALA A 244 -7.78 11.48 -0.89
C ALA A 244 -7.52 12.99 -0.60
N PRO A 245 -7.14 13.79 -1.62
CA PRO A 245 -6.71 15.18 -1.41
C PRO A 245 -7.79 16.07 -0.78
N GLU A 246 -9.07 15.81 -1.06
CA GLU A 246 -10.22 16.48 -0.46
C GLU A 246 -10.35 16.28 1.07
N LEU A 247 -9.71 15.25 1.62
CA LEU A 247 -9.63 15.02 3.07
C LEU A 247 -8.38 15.66 3.70
N CYS A 248 -7.59 16.37 2.91
CA CYS A 248 -6.32 16.98 3.29
C CYS A 248 -5.37 15.96 3.96
N VAL A 249 -5.31 14.74 3.41
CA VAL A 249 -4.29 13.77 3.81
C VAL A 249 -2.91 14.27 3.40
N ARG A 250 -1.89 13.92 4.19
CA ARG A 250 -0.52 14.41 4.03
C ARG A 250 0.44 13.26 3.74
N PRO A 251 1.31 13.39 2.72
CA PRO A 251 2.37 12.40 2.46
C PRO A 251 3.17 12.08 3.73
N ALA A 252 3.26 10.79 4.06
CA ALA A 252 3.98 10.34 5.24
C ALA A 252 5.44 9.97 4.96
N LEU A 253 5.81 9.81 3.69
CA LEU A 253 7.13 9.37 3.24
C LEU A 253 7.94 10.51 2.63
N ARG A 254 9.20 10.63 3.08
CA ARG A 254 10.21 11.50 2.49
C ARG A 254 11.42 10.66 2.09
N LEU A 255 11.88 10.79 0.84
CA LEU A 255 13.07 10.09 0.33
C LEU A 255 14.20 11.10 0.20
N VAL A 256 15.28 10.87 0.95
CA VAL A 256 16.36 11.83 1.14
C VAL A 256 17.70 11.20 0.80
N SER A 257 18.63 12.01 0.31
CA SER A 257 20.04 11.68 0.14
C SER A 257 20.91 12.90 0.44
N ARG A 258 22.20 12.82 0.08
CA ARG A 258 23.13 13.96 0.14
C ARG A 258 23.98 14.05 -1.10
N VAL A 259 24.45 15.25 -1.42
CA VAL A 259 25.44 15.45 -2.48
C VAL A 259 26.74 14.74 -2.07
N ALA A 260 27.13 13.70 -2.83
CA ALA A 260 28.35 12.94 -2.55
C ALA A 260 29.58 13.54 -3.24
N ARG A 261 29.38 14.20 -4.38
CA ARG A 261 30.42 14.85 -5.16
C ARG A 261 29.85 16.01 -5.95
N ILE A 262 30.64 17.06 -6.09
CA ILE A 262 30.41 18.14 -7.06
C ILE A 262 31.64 18.24 -7.95
N HIS A 263 31.41 18.43 -9.24
CA HIS A 263 32.49 18.72 -10.19
C HIS A 263 31.94 19.54 -11.36
N GLU A 264 32.79 20.37 -11.93
CA GLU A 264 32.51 21.05 -13.19
C GLU A 264 32.93 20.19 -14.37
N LEU A 265 32.21 20.31 -15.48
CA LEU A 265 32.60 19.69 -16.73
C LEU A 265 33.83 20.42 -17.30
N PRO A 266 34.95 19.72 -17.55
CA PRO A 266 36.18 20.32 -18.10
C PRO A 266 36.07 20.71 -19.58
N GLY A 267 34.93 20.43 -20.20
CA GLY A 267 34.62 20.72 -21.60
C GLY A 267 33.16 20.38 -21.86
N ALA A 268 32.59 20.87 -22.96
CA ALA A 268 31.24 20.49 -23.35
C ALA A 268 31.16 18.97 -23.58
N GLY A 269 30.16 18.30 -23.01
CA GLY A 269 30.11 16.85 -23.04
C GLY A 269 28.83 16.27 -22.44
N GLY A 270 28.67 14.95 -22.60
CA GLY A 270 27.53 14.27 -22.04
C GLY A 270 27.76 13.77 -20.62
N VAL A 271 26.68 13.64 -19.86
CA VAL A 271 26.71 13.08 -18.51
C VAL A 271 25.98 11.74 -18.47
N SER A 272 26.48 10.80 -17.65
CA SER A 272 25.95 9.43 -17.50
C SER A 272 26.07 8.55 -18.75
N TYR A 273 25.52 7.33 -18.65
CA TYR A 273 25.59 6.32 -19.71
C TYR A 273 24.97 6.80 -21.02
N GLY A 274 25.71 6.56 -22.10
CA GLY A 274 25.29 6.87 -23.47
C GLY A 274 25.20 8.36 -23.78
N HIS A 275 25.61 9.24 -22.85
CA HIS A 275 25.67 10.69 -23.08
C HIS A 275 24.39 11.26 -23.70
N ARG A 276 23.22 10.82 -23.20
CA ARG A 276 21.90 11.13 -23.77
C ARG A 276 21.53 12.62 -23.74
N GLN A 277 22.23 13.40 -22.93
CA GLN A 277 22.12 14.86 -22.88
C GLN A 277 23.52 15.44 -22.81
N LEU A 278 23.75 16.52 -23.56
CA LEU A 278 24.98 17.29 -23.57
C LEU A 278 24.82 18.54 -22.72
N PHE A 279 25.91 18.93 -22.07
CA PHE A 279 26.01 20.09 -21.22
C PHE A 279 27.22 20.95 -21.62
N PRO A 280 27.16 22.28 -21.50
CA PRO A 280 28.29 23.16 -21.72
C PRO A 280 29.46 22.91 -20.75
N GLU A 281 30.66 23.31 -21.15
CA GLU A 281 31.81 23.44 -20.25
C GLU A 281 31.46 24.32 -19.04
N GLY A 282 32.01 24.00 -17.88
CA GLY A 282 31.74 24.71 -16.63
C GLY A 282 30.39 24.39 -15.99
N THR A 283 29.55 23.54 -16.61
CA THR A 283 28.32 23.07 -15.94
C THR A 283 28.70 22.28 -14.69
N SER A 284 28.16 22.69 -13.54
CA SER A 284 28.36 21.97 -12.28
C SER A 284 27.41 20.78 -12.16
N ILE A 285 27.98 19.61 -11.88
CA ILE A 285 27.28 18.34 -11.78
C ILE A 285 27.42 17.79 -10.36
N ALA A 286 26.30 17.66 -9.68
CA ALA A 286 26.19 16.98 -8.40
C ALA A 286 25.93 15.48 -8.60
N THR A 287 26.65 14.62 -7.88
CA THR A 287 26.43 13.17 -7.86
C THR A 287 25.74 12.77 -6.56
N ILE A 288 24.59 12.10 -6.67
CA ILE A 288 23.76 11.71 -5.53
C ILE A 288 23.75 10.17 -5.44
N PRO A 289 24.05 9.57 -4.27
CA PRO A 289 24.19 8.12 -4.11
C PRO A 289 22.83 7.43 -4.00
N ILE A 290 22.02 7.51 -5.04
CA ILE A 290 20.78 6.76 -5.23
C ILE A 290 20.62 6.38 -6.70
N GLY A 291 20.15 5.17 -7.00
CA GLY A 291 19.92 4.74 -8.37
C GLY A 291 18.77 3.75 -8.53
N TYR A 292 18.68 3.10 -9.69
CA TYR A 292 17.54 2.23 -9.98
C TYR A 292 17.50 0.95 -9.12
N ALA A 293 18.63 0.51 -8.54
CA ALA A 293 18.63 -0.60 -7.58
C ALA A 293 18.09 -0.19 -6.19
N ASP A 294 18.00 1.12 -5.91
CA ASP A 294 17.32 1.67 -4.74
C ASP A 294 15.82 1.90 -4.98
N GLY A 295 15.35 1.78 -6.23
CA GLY A 295 13.98 2.09 -6.63
C GLY A 295 13.81 3.41 -7.38
N TYR A 296 14.87 4.23 -7.50
CA TYR A 296 14.80 5.48 -8.27
C TYR A 296 14.90 5.19 -9.76
N ARG A 297 13.74 5.10 -10.43
CA ARG A 297 13.62 4.42 -11.72
C ARG A 297 14.40 5.10 -12.84
N ARG A 298 14.93 4.26 -13.72
CA ARG A 298 15.72 4.71 -14.87
C ARG A 298 14.98 5.69 -15.78
N GLY A 299 13.69 5.46 -16.00
CA GLY A 299 12.83 6.32 -16.84
C GLY A 299 12.59 7.72 -16.31
N LEU A 300 12.96 8.02 -15.05
CA LEU A 300 12.78 9.36 -14.47
C LEU A 300 13.61 10.41 -15.18
N PHE A 301 14.76 10.02 -15.77
CA PHE A 301 15.54 10.94 -16.59
C PHE A 301 14.76 11.36 -17.85
N GLU A 302 14.22 10.41 -18.60
CA GLU A 302 13.42 10.71 -19.79
C GLU A 302 12.12 11.45 -19.45
N GLY A 303 11.54 11.18 -18.27
CA GLY A 303 10.42 11.93 -17.70
C GLY A 303 10.78 13.32 -17.16
N GLY A 304 12.04 13.75 -17.33
CA GLY A 304 12.54 15.07 -16.96
C GLY A 304 12.54 15.35 -15.47
N ALA A 305 12.60 14.31 -14.62
CA ALA A 305 12.49 14.42 -13.18
C ALA A 305 13.50 15.40 -12.58
N GLU A 306 13.11 15.94 -11.44
CA GLU A 306 13.87 16.92 -10.68
C GLU A 306 14.12 16.38 -9.27
N VAL A 307 15.08 16.99 -8.58
CA VAL A 307 15.31 16.82 -7.14
C VAL A 307 15.35 18.19 -6.49
N LEU A 308 15.12 18.25 -5.17
CA LEU A 308 15.28 19.50 -4.41
C LEU A 308 16.65 19.53 -3.74
N ILE A 309 17.38 20.63 -3.93
CA ILE A 309 18.61 20.95 -3.22
C ILE A 309 18.52 22.42 -2.81
N ARG A 310 18.73 22.72 -1.52
CA ARG A 310 18.59 24.09 -0.96
C ARG A 310 17.25 24.77 -1.27
N GLY A 311 16.18 23.98 -1.35
CA GLY A 311 14.82 24.46 -1.65
C GLY A 311 14.61 24.88 -3.10
N GLN A 312 15.49 24.47 -4.02
CA GLN A 312 15.35 24.70 -5.46
C GLN A 312 15.28 23.39 -6.23
N ARG A 313 14.51 23.37 -7.32
CA ARG A 313 14.41 22.23 -8.23
C ARG A 313 15.60 22.17 -9.17
N HIS A 314 16.25 21.02 -9.23
CA HIS A 314 17.35 20.74 -10.16
C HIS A 314 17.07 19.49 -10.98
N ARG A 315 17.30 19.56 -12.29
CA ARG A 315 17.04 18.46 -13.23
C ARG A 315 18.14 17.40 -13.18
N LEU A 316 17.73 16.16 -13.41
CA LEU A 316 18.68 15.07 -13.65
C LEU A 316 19.58 15.38 -14.86
N ALA A 317 20.87 15.14 -14.72
CA ALA A 317 21.88 15.29 -15.76
C ALA A 317 22.29 13.92 -16.32
N GLY A 318 21.51 13.42 -17.28
CA GLY A 318 21.71 12.10 -17.86
C GLY A 318 20.99 10.99 -17.11
N VAL A 319 21.08 9.77 -17.65
CA VAL A 319 20.30 8.61 -17.19
C VAL A 319 20.64 8.22 -15.75
N VAL A 320 19.65 7.69 -15.03
CA VAL A 320 19.88 7.10 -13.70
C VAL A 320 20.74 5.84 -13.83
N ALA A 321 21.84 5.78 -13.07
CA ALA A 321 22.70 4.60 -12.96
C ALA A 321 22.17 3.65 -11.87
N MET A 322 22.86 2.52 -11.67
CA MET A 322 22.45 1.50 -10.68
C MET A 322 22.38 2.06 -9.26
N ASP A 323 23.38 2.87 -8.89
CA ASP A 323 23.59 3.34 -7.52
C ASP A 323 23.71 4.87 -7.40
N TYR A 324 23.71 5.58 -8.52
CA TYR A 324 23.91 7.03 -8.57
C TYR A 324 23.00 7.72 -9.60
N VAL A 325 22.67 8.97 -9.29
CA VAL A 325 22.14 9.94 -10.25
C VAL A 325 23.04 11.16 -10.29
N MET A 326 23.09 11.78 -11.46
CA MET A 326 23.74 13.07 -11.65
C MET A 326 22.67 14.13 -11.80
N VAL A 327 22.95 15.33 -11.31
CA VAL A 327 22.04 16.47 -11.28
C VAL A 327 22.80 17.69 -11.77
N ALA A 328 22.23 18.42 -12.72
CA ALA A 328 22.82 19.68 -13.16
C ALA A 328 22.43 20.78 -12.17
N VAL A 329 23.42 21.30 -11.45
CA VAL A 329 23.23 22.33 -10.44
C VAL A 329 23.75 23.66 -11.00
N GLY A 330 22.85 24.60 -11.24
CA GLY A 330 23.20 25.96 -11.68
C GLY A 330 23.51 26.91 -10.52
N ASP A 331 23.18 26.50 -9.29
CA ASP A 331 23.42 27.28 -8.08
C ASP A 331 24.84 27.00 -7.55
N PRO A 332 25.74 28.01 -7.52
CA PRO A 332 27.12 27.83 -7.07
C PRO A 332 27.23 27.61 -5.56
N THR A 333 26.15 27.75 -4.80
CA THR A 333 26.12 27.54 -3.35
C THR A 333 25.89 26.09 -2.94
N VAL A 334 25.59 25.20 -3.90
CA VAL A 334 25.45 23.77 -3.63
C VAL A 334 26.82 23.18 -3.28
N GLU A 335 26.89 22.45 -2.17
CA GLU A 335 28.10 21.89 -1.60
C GLU A 335 27.97 20.37 -1.34
N VAL A 336 29.12 19.68 -1.24
CA VAL A 336 29.15 18.28 -0.81
C VAL A 336 28.57 18.17 0.59
N GLY A 337 27.65 17.22 0.79
CA GLY A 337 26.95 17.01 2.06
C GLY A 337 25.58 17.68 2.15
N ASP A 338 25.24 18.59 1.22
CA ASP A 338 23.90 19.19 1.15
C ASP A 338 22.82 18.13 1.02
N GLU A 339 21.70 18.35 1.70
CA GLU A 339 20.54 17.47 1.65
C GLU A 339 19.87 17.54 0.28
N VAL A 340 19.59 16.36 -0.28
CA VAL A 340 18.84 16.21 -1.52
C VAL A 340 17.53 15.51 -1.24
N VAL A 341 16.41 16.17 -1.53
CA VAL A 341 15.07 15.57 -1.39
C VAL A 341 14.59 15.09 -2.75
N LEU A 342 14.33 13.78 -2.84
CA LEU A 342 13.83 13.12 -4.05
C LEU A 342 12.32 12.93 -4.00
N ILE A 343 11.76 12.76 -2.79
CA ILE A 343 10.32 12.75 -2.52
C ILE A 343 10.11 13.50 -1.19
N GLY A 344 9.16 14.43 -1.15
CA GLY A 344 8.79 15.25 0.00
C GLY A 344 9.15 16.72 -0.16
N ASP A 345 9.19 17.44 0.95
CA ASP A 345 9.32 18.91 0.97
C ASP A 345 10.75 19.36 1.29
N GLN A 346 11.14 20.51 0.71
CA GLN A 346 12.33 21.27 1.09
C GLN A 346 12.08 22.76 0.87
N GLY A 347 12.00 23.54 1.96
CA GLY A 347 11.65 24.96 1.87
C GLY A 347 10.19 25.16 1.40
N SER A 348 10.00 25.96 0.36
CA SER A 348 8.67 26.17 -0.28
C SER A 348 8.38 25.19 -1.42
N GLU A 349 9.35 24.35 -1.80
CA GLU A 349 9.22 23.38 -2.89
C GLU A 349 8.88 21.99 -2.35
N SER A 350 8.20 21.20 -3.17
CA SER A 350 7.82 19.81 -2.86
C SER A 350 7.91 18.94 -4.10
N ILE A 351 8.31 17.67 -3.95
CA ILE A 351 8.24 16.65 -5.01
C ILE A 351 7.44 15.46 -4.48
N GLY A 352 6.24 15.24 -5.01
CA GLY A 352 5.37 14.15 -4.57
C GLY A 352 5.59 12.84 -5.32
N ALA A 353 5.18 11.71 -4.72
CA ALA A 353 5.15 10.43 -5.42
C ALA A 353 4.21 10.45 -6.65
N ASP A 354 3.10 11.18 -6.60
CA ASP A 354 2.21 11.38 -7.75
C ASP A 354 2.89 12.15 -8.90
N GLU A 355 3.76 13.12 -8.58
CA GLU A 355 4.54 13.85 -9.60
C GLU A 355 5.49 12.89 -10.32
N LEU A 356 6.25 12.08 -9.56
CA LEU A 356 7.15 11.09 -10.14
C LEU A 356 6.40 10.01 -10.93
N ALA A 357 5.23 9.61 -10.44
CA ALA A 357 4.36 8.64 -11.10
C ALA A 357 3.88 9.17 -12.46
N SER A 358 3.43 10.43 -12.52
CA SER A 358 3.01 11.08 -13.76
C SER A 358 4.11 11.10 -14.81
N ARG A 359 5.35 11.42 -14.40
CA ARG A 359 6.54 11.41 -15.29
C ARG A 359 6.87 10.04 -15.87
N LEU A 360 6.39 8.97 -15.24
CA LEU A 360 6.63 7.58 -15.63
C LEU A 360 5.39 6.90 -16.22
N SER A 361 4.29 7.62 -16.39
CA SER A 361 2.99 7.07 -16.80
C SER A 361 2.54 5.90 -15.92
N THR A 362 2.66 6.07 -14.62
CA THR A 362 2.26 5.08 -13.59
C THR A 362 1.55 5.76 -12.42
N ILE A 363 1.45 5.09 -11.28
CA ILE A 363 0.76 5.53 -10.06
C ILE A 363 1.71 5.61 -8.85
N SER A 364 1.39 6.47 -7.88
CA SER A 364 2.19 6.64 -6.65
C SER A 364 2.41 5.36 -5.88
N TYR A 365 1.43 4.44 -5.89
CA TYR A 365 1.57 3.09 -5.34
C TYR A 365 2.87 2.43 -5.82
N GLU A 366 3.10 2.43 -7.13
CA GLU A 366 4.25 1.76 -7.74
C GLU A 366 5.55 2.46 -7.31
N ILE A 367 5.56 3.80 -7.28
CA ILE A 367 6.72 4.60 -6.86
C ILE A 367 7.12 4.23 -5.43
N LEU A 368 6.16 4.24 -4.51
CA LEU A 368 6.39 4.01 -3.08
C LEU A 368 6.80 2.55 -2.80
N THR A 369 6.08 1.58 -3.36
CA THR A 369 6.43 0.16 -3.22
C THR A 369 7.74 -0.21 -3.92
N GLY A 370 8.15 0.60 -4.91
CA GLY A 370 9.38 0.40 -5.66
C GLY A 370 10.65 0.77 -4.87
N ILE A 371 10.53 1.49 -3.75
CA ILE A 371 11.68 1.87 -2.93
C ILE A 371 12.23 0.62 -2.25
N SER A 372 13.44 0.22 -2.66
CA SER A 372 14.09 -1.00 -2.22
C SER A 372 14.34 -1.02 -0.71
N VAL A 373 14.27 -2.19 -0.09
CA VAL A 373 14.72 -2.44 1.30
C VAL A 373 16.20 -2.12 1.54
N ARG A 374 16.98 -1.92 0.46
CA ARG A 374 18.35 -1.39 0.53
C ARG A 374 18.39 0.02 1.11
N VAL A 375 17.33 0.82 0.93
CA VAL A 375 17.18 2.16 1.50
C VAL A 375 16.61 2.02 2.93
N PRO A 376 17.36 2.36 3.98
CA PRO A 376 16.87 2.25 5.35
C PRO A 376 15.68 3.20 5.59
N ARG A 377 14.71 2.75 6.41
CA ARG A 377 13.58 3.58 6.87
C ARG A 377 13.86 4.06 8.29
N ASN A 378 13.78 5.37 8.49
CA ASN A 378 13.84 6.04 9.78
C ASN A 378 12.44 6.54 10.13
N TYR A 379 11.98 6.27 11.34
CA TYR A 379 10.64 6.63 11.79
C TYR A 379 10.70 7.80 12.76
N ARG A 380 9.75 8.71 12.66
CA ARG A 380 9.53 9.82 13.60
C ARG A 380 8.04 9.95 13.91
N GLY A 381 7.73 10.57 15.05
CA GLY A 381 6.36 10.89 15.45
C GLY A 381 5.74 9.85 16.36
#